data_AF-A0A7K2M324-F1
#
_entry.id   AF-A0A7K2M324-F1
#
_cell.length_a   1.000
_cell.length_b   1.000
_cell.length_c   1.000
_cell.angle_alpha   90.00
_cell.angle_beta   90.00
_cell.angle_gamma   90.00
#
_symmetry.space_group_name_H-M   'P 1'
#
loop_
_entity.id
_entity.type
_entity.pdbx_description
1 polymer ?
#
loop_
_entity_poly.entity_id
_entity_poly.type
_entity_poly.pdbx_seq_one_letter_code
_entity_poly.pdbx_strand_id
1 'polypeptide(L)'
;ALGRLYAPELTLTGNADAAVLLLPDRVLGGLGGDLLGALVAGGAFAAFLSTASGLTMAVAGVLTQDVLPSRGHLPARGVRHFRLGTVLAMAVPLAASVLVGSLPVADAVGLAFAVSASSFCPLLVLGIWWRRLTPPGAAAGMLVGGGAALVAVTATMAGLAGSGPLHALLAWPALWSVPLGFLTMVLVSLATPGRVPAGTAAVLARFHLPEELGAEAKA
;
A
#
# COMPACT_ATOMS: atom_id res chain seq x y z
N ALA A 1 5.86 8.04 -23.80
CA ALA A 1 6.18 8.83 -25.01
C ALA A 1 5.59 8.19 -26.28
N LEU A 2 5.90 6.91 -26.54
CA LEU A 2 5.39 6.18 -27.72
C LEU A 2 3.85 6.07 -27.78
N GLY A 3 3.17 5.84 -26.65
CA GLY A 3 1.69 5.84 -26.58
C GLY A 3 1.03 7.15 -27.04
N ARG A 4 1.69 8.30 -26.80
CA ARG A 4 1.20 9.62 -27.26
C ARG A 4 1.42 9.84 -28.76
N LEU A 5 2.40 9.16 -29.35
CA LEU A 5 2.74 9.25 -30.77
C LEU A 5 1.89 8.30 -31.63
N TYR A 6 1.67 7.07 -31.16
CA TYR A 6 1.03 6.00 -31.94
C TYR A 6 -0.42 5.69 -31.53
N ALA A 7 -0.88 6.21 -30.38
CA ALA A 7 -2.26 6.06 -29.93
C ALA A 7 -2.75 7.28 -29.11
N PRO A 8 -2.74 8.50 -29.68
CA PRO A 8 -3.14 9.72 -28.97
C PRO A 8 -4.59 9.67 -28.47
N GLU A 9 -5.47 8.95 -29.18
CA GLU A 9 -6.87 8.74 -28.80
C GLU A 9 -7.03 8.03 -27.45
N LEU A 10 -6.11 7.14 -27.07
CA LEU A 10 -6.14 6.43 -25.78
C LEU A 10 -5.76 7.34 -24.61
N THR A 11 -4.92 8.35 -24.85
CA THR A 11 -4.62 9.39 -23.86
C THR A 11 -5.75 10.42 -23.72
N LEU A 12 -6.56 10.62 -24.77
CA LEU A 12 -7.72 11.53 -24.73
C LEU A 12 -8.97 10.86 -24.12
N THR A 13 -9.11 9.54 -24.25
CA THR A 13 -10.23 8.75 -23.70
C THR A 13 -10.00 8.25 -22.27
N GLY A 14 -8.84 8.55 -21.66
CA GLY A 14 -8.48 8.11 -20.30
C GLY A 14 -8.04 6.65 -20.18
N ASN A 15 -8.03 5.89 -21.28
CA ASN A 15 -7.62 4.47 -21.32
C ASN A 15 -6.11 4.33 -21.62
N ALA A 16 -5.28 5.09 -20.93
CA ALA A 16 -3.83 5.09 -21.15
C ALA A 16 -3.20 3.70 -20.91
N ASP A 17 -3.78 2.89 -20.02
CA ASP A 17 -3.31 1.53 -19.71
C ASP A 17 -3.48 0.56 -20.89
N ALA A 18 -4.53 0.75 -21.71
CA ALA A 18 -4.78 -0.08 -22.89
C ALA A 18 -3.72 0.14 -24.00
N ALA A 19 -2.99 1.25 -23.95
CA ALA A 19 -1.92 1.53 -24.91
C ALA A 19 -0.81 0.47 -24.83
N VAL A 20 -0.53 -0.09 -23.65
CA VAL A 20 0.53 -1.10 -23.48
C VAL A 20 0.26 -2.36 -24.31
N LEU A 21 -1.01 -2.75 -24.45
CA LEU A 21 -1.41 -3.95 -25.19
C LEU A 21 -1.63 -3.70 -26.68
N LEU A 22 -2.01 -2.48 -27.06
CA LEU A 22 -2.33 -2.12 -28.44
C LEU A 22 -1.14 -1.55 -29.23
N LEU A 23 -0.10 -1.08 -28.54
CA LEU A 23 1.10 -0.52 -29.17
C LEU A 23 1.89 -1.51 -30.05
N PRO A 24 2.08 -2.78 -29.68
CA PRO A 24 2.79 -3.75 -30.52
C PRO A 24 2.20 -3.89 -31.92
N ASP A 25 0.87 -4.02 -32.00
CA ASP A 25 0.12 -4.10 -33.26
C ASP A 25 0.24 -2.80 -34.08
N ARG A 26 0.07 -1.64 -33.41
CA ARG A 26 0.11 -0.33 -34.06
C ARG A 26 1.48 0.08 -34.62
N VAL A 27 2.57 -0.45 -34.06
CA VAL A 27 3.94 -0.06 -34.45
C VAL A 27 4.52 -0.99 -35.52
N LEU A 28 4.25 -2.30 -35.44
CA LEU A 28 4.85 -3.30 -36.33
C LEU A 28 3.88 -3.79 -37.41
N GLY A 29 2.60 -3.94 -37.08
CA GLY A 29 1.57 -4.52 -37.95
C GLY A 29 1.80 -6.00 -38.30
N GLY A 30 0.72 -6.66 -38.72
CA GLY A 30 0.76 -8.04 -39.20
C GLY A 30 1.16 -9.07 -38.14
N LEU A 31 1.64 -10.24 -38.59
CA LEU A 31 1.88 -11.40 -37.73
C LEU A 31 2.93 -11.15 -36.63
N GLY A 32 3.90 -10.25 -36.88
CA GLY A 32 4.89 -9.84 -35.88
C GLY A 32 4.30 -8.99 -34.76
N GLY A 33 3.36 -8.10 -35.08
CA GLY A 33 2.61 -7.30 -34.11
C GLY A 33 1.70 -8.17 -33.23
N ASP A 34 1.01 -9.14 -33.83
CA ASP A 34 0.15 -10.09 -33.14
C ASP A 34 0.92 -10.98 -32.16
N LEU A 35 2.07 -11.55 -32.58
CA LEU A 35 2.91 -12.38 -31.71
C LEU A 35 3.49 -11.57 -30.55
N LEU A 36 3.94 -10.34 -30.80
CA LEU A 36 4.46 -9.47 -29.77
C LEU A 36 3.35 -9.04 -28.80
N GLY A 37 2.16 -8.72 -29.31
CA GLY A 37 0.97 -8.43 -28.50
C GLY A 37 0.57 -9.61 -27.61
N ALA A 38 0.55 -10.83 -28.17
CA ALA A 38 0.27 -12.05 -27.42
C ALA A 38 1.32 -12.33 -26.33
N LEU A 39 2.61 -12.10 -26.63
CA LEU A 39 3.70 -12.24 -25.66
C LEU A 39 3.57 -11.23 -24.52
N VAL A 40 3.28 -9.96 -24.83
CA VAL A 40 3.08 -8.89 -23.82
C VAL A 40 1.85 -9.19 -22.98
N ALA A 41 0.74 -9.58 -23.59
CA ALA A 41 -0.48 -9.95 -22.86
C ALA A 41 -0.23 -11.15 -21.93
N GLY A 42 0.41 -12.22 -22.43
CA GLY A 42 0.78 -13.38 -21.63
C GLY A 42 1.70 -13.04 -20.46
N GLY A 43 2.72 -12.21 -20.71
CA GLY A 43 3.61 -11.70 -19.66
C GLY A 43 2.90 -10.85 -18.61
N ALA A 44 1.96 -9.98 -19.04
CA ALA A 44 1.15 -9.18 -18.13
C ALA A 44 0.27 -10.06 -17.23
N PHE A 45 -0.41 -11.07 -17.79
CA PHE A 45 -1.18 -12.03 -16.99
C PHE A 45 -0.31 -12.79 -16.00
N ALA A 46 0.87 -13.25 -16.41
CA ALA A 46 1.81 -13.94 -15.52
C ALA A 46 2.26 -13.04 -14.35
N ALA A 47 2.58 -11.78 -14.63
CA ALA A 47 2.95 -10.79 -13.62
C ALA A 47 1.79 -10.54 -12.63
N PHE A 48 0.58 -10.29 -13.14
CA PHE A 48 -0.60 -10.09 -12.29
C PHE A 48 -0.89 -11.28 -11.39
N LEU A 49 -0.85 -12.51 -11.91
CA LEU A 49 -1.07 -13.72 -11.13
C LEU A 49 0.01 -13.92 -10.06
N SER A 50 1.28 -13.63 -10.38
CA SER A 50 2.39 -13.70 -9.44
C SER A 50 2.21 -12.69 -8.29
N THR A 51 1.94 -11.43 -8.60
CA THR A 51 1.73 -10.40 -7.58
C THR A 51 0.48 -10.64 -6.75
N ALA A 52 -0.64 -11.00 -7.38
CA ALA A 52 -1.90 -11.27 -6.69
C ALA A 52 -1.76 -12.45 -5.72
N SER A 53 -1.13 -13.55 -6.12
CA SER A 53 -0.90 -14.70 -5.24
C SER A 53 0.01 -14.35 -4.06
N GLY A 54 1.08 -13.58 -4.30
CA GLY A 54 1.98 -13.09 -3.26
C GLY A 54 1.28 -12.21 -2.22
N LEU A 55 0.56 -11.17 -2.65
CA LEU A 55 -0.21 -10.31 -1.73
C LEU A 55 -1.29 -11.10 -0.99
N THR A 56 -1.99 -11.99 -1.68
CA THR A 56 -3.04 -12.82 -1.07
C THR A 56 -2.46 -13.69 0.05
N MET A 57 -1.32 -14.33 -0.19
CA MET A 57 -0.64 -15.13 0.84
C MET A 57 -0.16 -14.28 2.01
N ALA A 58 0.42 -13.11 1.75
CA ALA A 58 0.87 -12.20 2.79
C ALA A 58 -0.29 -11.72 3.67
N VAL A 59 -1.37 -11.23 3.06
CA VAL A 59 -2.55 -10.72 3.78
C VAL A 59 -3.27 -11.85 4.52
N ALA A 60 -3.42 -13.02 3.89
CA ALA A 60 -3.99 -14.20 4.55
C ALA A 60 -3.16 -14.64 5.76
N GLY A 61 -1.83 -14.56 5.66
CA GLY A 61 -0.90 -14.83 6.75
C GLY A 61 -1.14 -13.90 7.94
N VAL A 62 -1.15 -12.59 7.68
CA VAL A 62 -1.41 -11.55 8.71
C VAL A 62 -2.79 -11.73 9.34
N LEU A 63 -3.85 -11.91 8.56
CA LEU A 63 -5.20 -12.17 9.07
C LEU A 63 -5.27 -13.41 9.97
N THR A 64 -4.58 -14.48 9.58
CA THR A 64 -4.54 -15.73 10.35
C THR A 64 -3.72 -15.59 11.63
N GLN A 65 -2.69 -14.74 11.61
CA GLN A 65 -1.77 -14.57 12.72
C GLN A 65 -2.28 -13.57 13.77
N ASP A 66 -2.84 -12.45 13.31
CA ASP A 66 -3.13 -11.28 14.14
C ASP A 66 -4.63 -11.11 14.44
N VAL A 67 -5.52 -11.53 13.53
CA VAL A 67 -6.97 -11.26 13.65
C VAL A 67 -7.75 -12.49 14.12
N LEU A 68 -7.37 -13.70 13.70
CA LEU A 68 -8.06 -14.91 14.10
C LEU A 68 -7.72 -15.26 15.57
N PRO A 69 -8.73 -15.30 16.48
CA PRO A 69 -8.47 -15.49 17.90
C PRO A 69 -7.80 -16.83 18.17
N SER A 70 -6.66 -16.79 18.85
CA SER A 70 -6.01 -17.97 19.40
C SER A 70 -6.84 -18.51 20.56
N ARG A 71 -7.90 -19.26 20.26
CA ARG A 71 -8.62 -20.04 21.27
C ARG A 71 -7.81 -21.30 21.58
N GLY A 72 -6.83 -21.14 22.46
CA GLY A 72 -6.22 -22.25 23.21
C GLY A 72 -4.93 -22.83 22.64
N HIS A 73 -4.23 -23.53 23.53
CA HIS A 73 -2.91 -24.15 23.39
C HIS A 73 -2.84 -25.34 22.41
N LEU A 74 -3.33 -25.19 21.18
CA LEU A 74 -3.29 -26.26 20.18
C LEU A 74 -2.23 -26.00 19.10
N PRO A 75 -1.31 -26.95 18.83
CA PRO A 75 -0.06 -26.69 18.07
C PRO A 75 -0.23 -26.68 16.54
N ALA A 76 -1.45 -26.61 16.01
CA ALA A 76 -1.68 -26.68 14.58
C ALA A 76 -2.75 -25.68 14.14
N ARG A 77 -2.32 -24.48 13.70
CA ARG A 77 -3.13 -23.62 12.81
C ARG A 77 -3.39 -24.41 11.52
N GLY A 78 -4.47 -25.19 11.50
CA GLY A 78 -4.78 -26.05 10.36
C GLY A 78 -5.05 -25.26 9.09
N VAL A 79 -4.83 -25.90 7.94
CA VAL A 79 -5.06 -25.37 6.57
C VAL A 79 -6.41 -24.66 6.42
N ARG A 80 -7.42 -25.05 7.20
CA ARG A 80 -8.76 -24.44 7.21
C ARG A 80 -8.79 -22.97 7.64
N HIS A 81 -7.98 -22.57 8.63
CA HIS A 81 -7.92 -21.16 9.08
C HIS A 81 -7.22 -20.28 8.05
N PHE A 82 -6.14 -20.80 7.45
CA PHE A 82 -5.46 -20.13 6.36
C PHE A 82 -6.38 -19.95 5.14
N ARG A 83 -7.13 -21.00 4.75
CA ARG A 83 -8.14 -20.90 3.66
C ARG A 83 -9.20 -19.84 3.95
N LEU A 84 -9.68 -19.73 5.19
CA LEU A 84 -10.62 -18.67 5.57
C LEU A 84 -9.97 -17.27 5.44
N GLY A 85 -8.74 -17.13 5.92
CA GLY A 85 -7.95 -15.90 5.76
C GLY A 85 -7.74 -15.52 4.29
N THR A 86 -7.47 -16.48 3.41
CA THR A 86 -7.36 -16.28 1.95
C THR A 86 -8.67 -15.79 1.33
N VAL A 87 -9.80 -16.40 1.70
CA VAL A 87 -11.12 -15.97 1.20
C VAL A 87 -11.41 -14.53 1.63
N LEU A 88 -11.13 -14.20 2.89
CA LEU A 88 -11.38 -12.86 3.42
C LEU A 88 -10.44 -11.81 2.78
N ALA A 89 -9.17 -12.18 2.56
CA ALA A 89 -8.18 -11.36 1.88
C ALA A 89 -8.57 -11.00 0.43
N MET A 90 -9.26 -11.90 -0.28
CA MET A 90 -9.72 -11.68 -1.66
C MET A 90 -11.11 -11.05 -1.75
N ALA A 91 -12.01 -11.37 -0.82
CA ALA A 91 -13.38 -10.87 -0.85
C ALA A 91 -13.45 -9.34 -0.76
N VAL A 92 -12.62 -8.72 0.10
CA VAL A 92 -12.64 -7.27 0.31
C VAL A 92 -12.17 -6.49 -0.93
N PRO A 93 -10.99 -6.78 -1.54
CA PRO A 93 -10.58 -6.14 -2.79
C PRO A 93 -11.56 -6.39 -3.94
N LEU A 94 -12.13 -7.60 -4.03
CA LEU A 94 -13.09 -7.94 -5.09
C LEU A 94 -14.37 -7.08 -4.97
N ALA A 95 -14.91 -6.93 -3.76
CA ALA A 95 -16.05 -6.07 -3.51
C ALA A 95 -15.73 -4.59 -3.79
N ALA A 96 -14.55 -4.12 -3.38
CA ALA A 96 -14.10 -2.76 -3.65
C ALA A 96 -13.93 -2.49 -5.16
N SER A 97 -13.45 -3.46 -5.94
CA SER A 97 -13.28 -3.31 -7.38
C SER A 97 -14.59 -3.04 -8.11
N VAL A 98 -15.73 -3.52 -7.61
CA VAL A 98 -17.05 -3.25 -8.19
C VAL A 98 -17.48 -1.78 -7.97
N LEU A 99 -17.01 -1.14 -6.90
CA LEU A 99 -17.34 0.25 -6.58
C LEU A 99 -16.50 1.29 -7.35
N VAL A 100 -15.32 0.90 -7.85
CA VAL A 100 -14.30 1.82 -8.42
C VAL A 100 -14.30 1.79 -9.96
N GLY A 101 -15.43 1.49 -10.59
CA GLY A 101 -15.54 1.03 -11.98
C GLY A 101 -15.16 1.99 -13.13
N SER A 102 -14.40 3.07 -12.92
CA SER A 102 -14.12 4.05 -13.98
C SER A 102 -12.81 4.82 -13.85
N LEU A 103 -11.86 4.36 -13.02
CA LEU A 103 -10.57 5.03 -12.87
C LEU A 103 -9.45 4.28 -13.60
N PRO A 104 -8.52 5.00 -14.26
CA PRO A 104 -7.30 4.39 -14.77
C PRO A 104 -6.58 3.63 -13.67
N VAL A 105 -6.03 2.46 -14.00
CA VAL A 105 -5.38 1.57 -13.03
C VAL A 105 -4.17 2.28 -12.42
N ALA A 106 -3.42 3.03 -13.24
CA ALA A 106 -2.28 3.83 -12.78
C ALA A 106 -2.66 4.83 -11.67
N ASP A 107 -3.80 5.51 -11.81
CA ASP A 107 -4.26 6.50 -10.84
C ASP A 107 -4.78 5.83 -9.55
N ALA A 108 -5.57 4.76 -9.70
CA ALA A 108 -6.08 4.00 -8.56
C ALA A 108 -4.95 3.44 -7.68
N VAL A 109 -3.91 2.87 -8.32
CA VAL A 109 -2.73 2.34 -7.62
C VAL A 109 -1.93 3.49 -6.96
N GLY A 110 -1.78 4.62 -7.65
CA GLY A 110 -1.12 5.80 -7.09
C GLY A 110 -1.80 6.34 -5.83
N LEU A 111 -3.13 6.46 -5.84
CA LEU A 111 -3.92 6.90 -4.68
C LEU A 111 -3.83 5.89 -3.53
N ALA A 112 -3.87 4.59 -3.82
CA ALA A 112 -3.70 3.54 -2.81
C ALA A 112 -2.30 3.57 -2.14
N PHE A 113 -1.24 3.80 -2.93
CA PHE A 113 0.11 3.99 -2.39
C PHE A 113 0.24 5.28 -1.58
N ALA A 114 -0.42 6.36 -1.98
CA ALA A 114 -0.42 7.61 -1.22
C ALA A 114 -1.03 7.43 0.18
N VAL A 115 -2.17 6.75 0.28
CA VAL A 115 -2.81 6.43 1.57
C VAL A 115 -1.91 5.52 2.42
N SER A 116 -1.36 4.48 1.81
CA SER A 116 -0.47 3.53 2.50
C SER A 116 0.80 4.20 3.03
N ALA A 117 1.45 5.03 2.19
CA ALA A 117 2.66 5.77 2.56
C ALA A 117 2.40 6.75 3.71
N SER A 118 1.25 7.41 3.72
CA SER A 118 0.88 8.39 4.77
C SER A 118 0.74 7.78 6.16
N SER A 119 0.39 6.49 6.23
CA SER A 119 0.26 5.77 7.51
C SER A 119 1.54 5.05 7.91
N PHE A 120 2.12 4.27 6.99
CA PHE A 120 3.22 3.36 7.32
C PHE A 120 4.58 4.04 7.32
N CYS A 121 4.85 4.98 6.43
CA CYS A 121 6.16 5.62 6.36
C CYS A 121 6.51 6.35 7.67
N PRO A 122 5.66 7.23 8.23
CA PRO A 122 5.95 7.88 9.50
C PRO A 122 6.16 6.88 10.63
N LEU A 123 5.33 5.84 10.69
CA LEU A 123 5.39 4.80 11.72
C LEU A 123 6.70 4.02 11.65
N LEU A 124 7.09 3.55 10.46
CA LEU A 124 8.29 2.75 10.28
C LEU A 124 9.55 3.57 10.53
N VAL A 125 9.62 4.79 10.01
CA VAL A 125 10.76 5.68 10.20
C VAL A 125 10.94 6.02 11.69
N LEU A 126 9.87 6.47 12.35
CA LEU A 126 9.96 6.79 13.78
C LEU A 126 10.14 5.53 14.64
N GLY A 127 9.58 4.39 14.24
CA GLY A 127 9.69 3.13 14.96
C GLY A 127 11.11 2.56 14.97
N ILE A 128 11.85 2.73 13.86
CA ILE A 128 13.23 2.24 13.72
C ILE A 128 14.23 3.24 14.30
N TRP A 129 14.04 4.55 14.13
CA TRP A 129 15.07 5.53 14.50
C TRP A 129 14.75 6.40 15.73
N TRP A 130 13.51 6.37 16.25
CA TRP A 130 13.10 7.28 17.33
C TRP A 130 12.63 6.54 18.59
N ARG A 131 13.48 6.56 19.63
CA ARG A 131 13.22 5.92 20.94
C ARG A 131 12.00 6.46 21.70
N ARG A 132 11.48 7.64 21.32
CA ARG A 132 10.37 8.30 22.00
C ARG A 132 9.01 8.04 21.36
N LEU A 133 8.92 7.20 20.32
CA LEU A 133 7.64 6.85 19.73
C LEU A 133 6.76 6.11 20.76
N THR A 134 5.53 6.58 20.91
CA THR A 134 4.57 6.02 21.87
C THR A 134 3.42 5.33 21.13
N PRO A 135 2.81 4.27 21.70
CA PRO A 135 1.60 3.66 21.12
C PRO A 135 0.46 4.64 20.81
N PRO A 136 0.09 5.59 21.71
CA PRO A 136 -0.94 6.57 21.37
C PRO A 136 -0.49 7.54 20.26
N GLY A 137 0.79 7.92 20.20
CA GLY A 137 1.30 8.76 19.12
C GLY A 137 1.32 8.05 17.77
N ALA A 138 1.73 6.78 17.74
CA ALA A 138 1.66 5.91 16.58
C ALA A 138 0.21 5.78 16.06
N ALA A 139 -0.74 5.46 16.95
CA ALA A 139 -2.15 5.35 16.58
C ALA A 139 -2.71 6.68 16.07
N ALA A 140 -2.42 7.78 16.75
CA ALA A 140 -2.88 9.11 16.35
C ALA A 140 -2.35 9.50 14.97
N GLY A 141 -1.04 9.38 14.70
CA GLY A 141 -0.53 9.78 13.38
C GLY A 141 -0.90 8.81 12.26
N MET A 142 -1.13 7.52 12.53
CA MET A 142 -1.73 6.62 11.54
C MET A 142 -3.16 7.03 11.20
N LEU A 143 -3.98 7.36 12.21
CA LEU A 143 -5.36 7.78 12.01
C LEU A 143 -5.44 9.14 11.31
N VAL A 144 -4.61 10.10 11.69
CA VAL A 144 -4.65 11.43 11.09
C VAL A 144 -3.97 11.46 9.73
N GLY A 145 -2.78 10.89 9.55
CA GLY A 145 -2.09 10.85 8.25
C GLY A 145 -2.83 9.95 7.24
N GLY A 146 -3.16 8.73 7.64
CA GLY A 146 -3.93 7.79 6.82
C GLY A 146 -5.36 8.23 6.58
N GLY A 147 -6.04 8.73 7.62
CA GLY A 147 -7.41 9.24 7.50
C GLY A 147 -7.49 10.48 6.64
N ALA A 148 -6.54 11.42 6.75
CA ALA A 148 -6.50 12.59 5.87
C ALA A 148 -6.26 12.21 4.42
N ALA A 149 -5.35 11.26 4.15
CA ALA A 149 -5.14 10.75 2.80
C ALA A 149 -6.39 10.02 2.27
N LEU A 150 -7.06 9.22 3.10
CA LEU A 150 -8.27 8.51 2.72
C LEU A 150 -9.42 9.48 2.42
N VAL A 151 -9.62 10.51 3.24
CA VAL A 151 -10.60 11.58 3.00
C VAL A 151 -10.29 12.33 1.72
N ALA A 152 -9.02 12.61 1.46
CA ALA A 152 -8.59 13.25 0.22
C ALA A 152 -8.92 12.38 -1.00
N VAL A 153 -8.59 11.09 -0.95
CA VAL A 153 -8.92 10.14 -2.01
C VAL A 153 -10.43 10.04 -2.21
N THR A 154 -11.23 9.85 -1.16
CA THR A 154 -12.69 9.73 -1.30
C THR A 154 -13.32 11.03 -1.82
N ALA A 155 -12.82 12.19 -1.43
CA ALA A 155 -13.26 13.48 -1.97
C ALA A 155 -12.92 13.64 -3.47
N THR A 156 -11.74 13.18 -3.89
CA THR A 156 -11.34 13.14 -5.32
C THR A 156 -12.24 12.18 -6.10
N MET A 157 -12.53 10.99 -5.57
CA MET A 157 -13.40 9.99 -6.22
C MET A 157 -14.84 10.45 -6.32
N ALA A 158 -15.35 11.15 -5.31
CA ALA A 158 -16.73 11.65 -5.29
C ALA A 158 -16.92 12.92 -6.14
N GLY A 159 -15.87 13.43 -6.79
CA GLY A 159 -15.95 14.63 -7.62
C GLY A 159 -16.25 15.90 -6.85
N LEU A 160 -16.08 15.91 -5.52
CA LEU A 160 -16.31 17.10 -4.68
C LEU A 160 -15.33 18.23 -4.99
N ALA A 161 -14.18 17.89 -5.58
CA ALA A 161 -13.22 18.86 -6.08
C ALA A 161 -13.43 19.08 -7.58
N GLY A 162 -14.19 20.12 -7.92
CA GLY A 162 -14.25 20.66 -9.29
C GLY A 162 -12.88 21.21 -9.76
N SER A 163 -12.87 22.17 -10.67
CA SER A 163 -11.62 22.80 -11.13
C SER A 163 -11.08 23.83 -10.12
N GLY A 164 -9.83 23.67 -9.67
CA GLY A 164 -9.18 24.64 -8.77
C GLY A 164 -7.94 24.11 -8.04
N PRO A 165 -7.28 24.95 -7.22
CA PRO A 165 -6.09 24.56 -6.46
C PRO A 165 -6.38 23.47 -5.41
N LEU A 166 -7.63 23.40 -4.91
CA LEU A 166 -8.06 22.33 -4.00
C LEU A 166 -8.01 20.95 -4.67
N HIS A 167 -8.35 20.86 -5.97
CA HIS A 167 -8.20 19.62 -6.73
C HIS A 167 -6.73 19.22 -6.87
N ALA A 168 -5.82 20.17 -7.05
CA ALA A 168 -4.38 19.88 -7.10
C ALA A 168 -3.86 19.35 -5.75
N LEU A 169 -4.32 19.88 -4.60
CA LEU A 169 -3.97 19.32 -3.29
C LEU A 169 -4.55 17.92 -3.04
N LEU A 170 -5.75 17.66 -3.57
CA LEU A 170 -6.44 16.37 -3.45
C LEU A 170 -5.90 15.33 -4.44
N ALA A 171 -5.32 15.75 -5.56
CA ALA A 171 -4.67 14.90 -6.55
C ALA A 171 -3.30 14.39 -6.06
N TRP A 172 -2.63 15.12 -5.15
CA TRP A 172 -1.33 14.73 -4.58
C TRP A 172 -1.40 14.58 -3.05
N PRO A 173 -2.25 13.68 -2.51
CA PRO A 173 -2.54 13.62 -1.09
C PRO A 173 -1.28 13.35 -0.26
N ALA A 174 -0.40 12.47 -0.74
CA ALA A 174 0.84 12.10 -0.07
C ALA A 174 1.76 13.29 0.27
N LEU A 175 1.71 14.38 -0.51
CA LEU A 175 2.59 15.53 -0.32
C LEU A 175 2.36 16.23 1.03
N TRP A 176 1.11 16.25 1.51
CA TRP A 176 0.73 16.94 2.74
C TRP A 176 0.29 15.98 3.85
N SER A 177 -0.31 14.83 3.52
CA SER A 177 -0.75 13.84 4.51
C SER A 177 0.43 13.13 5.18
N VAL A 178 1.55 12.90 4.47
CA VAL A 178 2.75 12.28 5.05
C VAL A 178 3.41 13.19 6.11
N PRO A 179 3.75 14.47 5.81
CA PRO A 179 4.26 15.39 6.83
C PRO A 179 3.31 15.55 8.02
N LEU A 180 2.01 15.57 7.77
CA LEU A 180 0.98 15.68 8.80
C LEU A 180 0.97 14.42 9.70
N GLY A 181 1.09 13.24 9.12
CA GLY A 181 1.26 11.97 9.86
C GLY A 181 2.51 11.97 10.74
N PHE A 182 3.65 12.46 10.23
CA PHE A 182 4.88 12.63 11.02
C PHE A 182 4.68 13.62 12.18
N LEU A 183 4.13 14.80 11.89
CA LEU A 183 3.94 15.86 12.87
C LEU A 183 3.04 15.38 14.01
N THR A 184 1.92 14.74 13.69
CA THR A 184 0.97 14.22 14.68
C THR A 184 1.57 13.09 15.51
N MET A 185 2.30 12.15 14.90
CA MET A 185 3.04 11.12 15.63
C MET A 185 4.06 11.72 16.62
N VAL A 186 4.79 12.75 16.18
CA VAL A 186 5.81 13.41 17.00
C VAL A 186 5.15 14.18 18.15
N LEU A 187 4.17 15.03 17.87
CA LEU A 187 3.51 15.87 18.87
C LEU A 187 2.81 15.04 19.95
N VAL A 188 2.05 14.02 19.55
CA VAL A 188 1.34 13.15 20.52
C VAL A 188 2.35 12.34 21.32
N SER A 189 3.41 11.83 20.70
CA SER A 189 4.44 11.09 21.44
C SER A 189 5.21 11.95 22.44
N LEU A 190 5.47 13.22 22.10
CA LEU A 190 6.05 14.19 23.02
C LEU A 190 5.09 14.58 24.15
N ALA A 191 3.78 14.57 23.90
CA ALA A 191 2.74 14.81 24.90
C ALA A 191 2.48 13.60 25.81
N THR A 192 2.82 12.38 25.38
CA THR A 192 2.64 11.14 26.17
C THR A 192 3.96 10.42 26.52
N PRO A 193 4.99 11.11 27.05
CA PRO A 193 6.32 10.49 27.27
C PRO A 193 6.29 9.34 28.28
N GLY A 194 5.30 9.31 29.18
CA GLY A 194 5.11 8.22 30.15
C GLY A 194 4.52 6.92 29.55
N ARG A 195 4.15 6.90 28.26
CA ARG A 195 3.59 5.73 27.57
C ARG A 195 4.61 5.01 26.68
N VAL A 196 5.89 5.42 26.72
CA VAL A 196 6.96 4.71 26.00
C VAL A 196 7.08 3.30 26.59
N PRO A 197 6.97 2.22 25.79
CA PRO A 197 7.08 0.87 26.29
C PRO A 197 8.43 0.60 26.97
N ALA A 198 8.40 -0.13 28.08
CA ALA A 198 9.64 -0.58 28.72
C ALA A 198 10.42 -1.48 27.76
N GLY A 199 11.73 -1.27 27.64
CA GLY A 199 12.59 -2.07 26.76
C GLY A 199 12.70 -1.58 25.31
N THR A 200 12.02 -0.49 24.90
CA THR A 200 12.19 0.10 23.55
C THR A 200 13.65 0.38 23.21
N ALA A 201 14.44 0.85 24.18
CA ALA A 201 15.87 1.09 23.98
C ALA A 201 16.66 -0.19 23.65
N ALA A 202 16.34 -1.30 24.33
CA ALA A 202 17.00 -2.58 24.10
C ALA A 202 16.58 -3.20 22.75
N VAL A 203 15.31 -3.06 22.37
CA VAL A 203 14.82 -3.49 21.05
C VAL A 203 15.47 -2.68 19.93
N LEU A 204 15.56 -1.35 20.08
CA LEU A 204 16.21 -0.50 19.08
C LEU A 204 17.70 -0.81 18.94
N ALA A 205 18.36 -1.09 20.07
CA ALA A 205 19.76 -1.49 20.09
C ALA A 205 19.98 -2.78 19.29
N ARG A 206 19.08 -3.77 19.37
CA ARG A 206 19.17 -5.01 18.57
C ARG A 206 19.07 -4.77 17.06
N PHE A 207 18.35 -3.74 16.61
CA PHE A 207 18.27 -3.41 15.19
C PHE A 207 19.52 -2.69 14.65
N HIS A 208 20.34 -2.10 15.52
CA HIS A 208 21.46 -1.23 15.12
C HIS A 208 22.84 -1.76 15.57
N LEU A 209 22.89 -2.71 16.49
CA LEU A 209 24.13 -3.35 16.92
C LEU A 209 24.47 -4.54 16.02
N PRO A 210 25.76 -4.73 15.65
CA PRO A 210 26.22 -5.96 15.00
C PRO A 210 25.91 -7.19 15.86
N GLU A 211 25.46 -8.29 15.24
CA GLU A 211 25.07 -9.53 15.93
C GLU A 211 26.15 -10.07 16.89
N GLU A 212 27.43 -9.78 16.61
CA GLU A 212 28.57 -10.29 17.37
C GLU A 212 28.60 -9.78 18.83
N LEU A 213 28.05 -8.59 19.10
CA LEU A 213 27.96 -8.03 20.47
C LEU A 213 26.69 -8.45 21.21
N GLY A 214 25.69 -8.99 20.51
CA GLY A 214 24.43 -9.46 21.11
C GLY A 214 24.56 -10.84 21.76
N ALA A 215 25.53 -11.64 21.33
CA ALA A 215 25.80 -12.98 21.86
C ALA A 215 26.54 -12.94 23.21
N GLU A 216 27.47 -11.99 23.41
CA GLU A 216 28.22 -11.86 24.67
C GLU A 216 27.36 -11.34 25.83
N ALA A 217 26.31 -10.56 25.57
CA ALA A 217 25.38 -10.10 26.61
C ALA A 217 24.47 -11.21 27.18
N LYS A 218 24.56 -12.43 26.63
CA LYS A 218 23.79 -13.61 27.06
C LYS A 218 24.67 -14.68 27.74
N ALA A 219 25.98 -14.49 27.76
CA ALA A 219 26.94 -15.31 28.51
C ALA A 219 27.16 -14.71 29.91
#